data_AF-A0A2E3DTA2-F1
#
_entry.id   AF-A0A2E3DTA2-F1
#
_cell.length_a   1.000
_cell.length_b   1.000
_cell.length_c   1.000
_cell.angle_alpha   90.00
_cell.angle_beta   90.00
_cell.angle_gamma   90.00
#
_symmetry.space_group_name_H-M   'P 1'
#
loop_
_entity.id
_entity.type
_entity.pdbx_description
1 polymer ?
#
loop_
_entity_poly.entity_id
_entity_poly.type
_entity_poly.pdbx_seq_one_letter_code
_entity_poly.pdbx_strand_id
1 'polypeptide(L)'
;MDRISVERSITRISHEIIERNNNIKEMALIGIHKRGVPLARRIQKIIYDISGSKINLGSLDITFHRDDYRERLLVPQIKGTDITFTIDGKVVILIDDVLYTGRTVRASLDELNSFGRASKVQLAVLVDRGHRELPIKADFIGKNIPTHEGEHVDVLLKETDDEDMVMLIKDED
;
A
#
# COMPACT_ATOMS: atom_id res chain seq x y z
N MET A 1 5.51 15.65 4.88
CA MET A 1 4.92 15.98 3.56
C MET A 1 3.58 16.62 3.84
N ASP A 2 3.35 17.82 3.30
CA ASP A 2 2.03 18.44 3.37
C ASP A 2 1.05 17.76 2.40
N ARG A 3 -0.22 18.13 2.49
CA ARG A 3 -1.29 17.61 1.62
C ARG A 3 -0.96 17.71 0.13
N ILE A 4 -0.42 18.84 -0.33
CA ILE A 4 -0.07 19.05 -1.74
C ILE A 4 1.00 18.05 -2.18
N SER A 5 2.00 17.81 -1.33
CA SER A 5 3.06 16.83 -1.60
C SER A 5 2.54 15.39 -1.62
N VAL A 6 1.57 15.05 -0.76
CA VAL A 6 0.89 13.75 -0.77
C VAL A 6 0.12 13.57 -2.08
N GLU A 7 -0.73 14.52 -2.45
CA GLU A 7 -1.51 14.49 -3.69
C GLU A 7 -0.60 14.36 -4.92
N ARG A 8 0.49 15.14 -5.01
CA ARG A 8 1.48 15.04 -6.11
C ARG A 8 2.15 13.66 -6.18
N SER A 9 2.46 13.07 -5.03
CA SER A 9 3.11 11.75 -4.97
C SER A 9 2.18 10.65 -5.45
N ILE A 10 0.91 10.69 -5.03
CA ILE A 10 -0.12 9.73 -5.47
C ILE A 10 -0.35 9.85 -6.98
N THR A 11 -0.43 11.08 -7.51
CA THR A 11 -0.55 11.30 -8.95
C THR A 11 0.63 10.74 -9.72
N ARG A 12 1.87 10.99 -9.27
CA ARG A 12 3.07 10.44 -9.91
C ARG A 12 3.09 8.91 -9.89
N ILE A 13 2.81 8.29 -8.74
CA ILE A 13 2.70 6.82 -8.63
C ILE A 13 1.67 6.29 -9.64
N SER A 14 0.53 6.97 -9.78
CA SER A 14 -0.53 6.56 -10.72
C SER A 14 -0.06 6.59 -12.18
N HIS A 15 0.68 7.63 -12.58
CA HIS A 15 1.29 7.69 -13.91
C HIS A 15 2.33 6.57 -14.12
N GLU A 16 3.22 6.35 -13.16
CA GLU A 16 4.24 5.29 -13.24
C GLU A 16 3.61 3.89 -13.36
N ILE A 17 2.52 3.62 -12.62
CA ILE A 17 1.77 2.36 -12.72
C ILE A 17 1.23 2.16 -14.14
N ILE A 18 0.65 3.20 -14.76
CA ILE A 18 0.13 3.13 -16.13
C ILE A 18 1.27 2.91 -17.13
N GLU A 19 2.35 3.67 -17.03
CA GLU A 19 3.49 3.59 -17.95
C GLU A 19 4.18 2.23 -17.89
N ARG A 20 4.27 1.63 -16.70
CA ARG A 20 4.95 0.34 -16.51
C ARG A 20 4.08 -0.87 -16.83
N ASN A 21 2.77 -0.68 -17.01
CA ASN A 21 1.81 -1.75 -17.24
C ASN A 21 0.92 -1.47 -18.46
N ASN A 22 1.33 -2.03 -19.61
CA ASN A 22 0.72 -1.77 -20.93
C ASN A 22 -0.77 -2.17 -21.06
N ASN A 23 -1.29 -3.07 -20.21
CA ASN A 23 -2.67 -3.52 -20.26
C ASN A 23 -3.40 -3.26 -18.94
N ILE A 24 -4.05 -2.09 -18.87
CA ILE A 24 -4.77 -1.62 -17.67
C ILE A 24 -5.90 -2.57 -17.24
N LYS A 25 -6.54 -3.25 -18.18
CA LYS A 25 -7.66 -4.17 -17.90
C LYS A 25 -7.22 -5.46 -17.21
N GLU A 26 -5.94 -5.81 -17.33
CA GLU A 26 -5.34 -6.96 -16.68
C GLU A 26 -4.69 -6.61 -15.34
N MET A 27 -4.82 -5.36 -14.89
CA MET A 27 -4.37 -4.96 -13.57
C MET A 27 -5.41 -5.21 -12.47
N ALA A 28 -4.92 -5.33 -11.25
CA ALA A 28 -5.72 -5.24 -10.03
C ALA A 28 -4.95 -4.45 -8.97
N LEU A 29 -5.63 -3.50 -8.32
CA LEU A 29 -5.07 -2.78 -7.17
C LEU A 29 -5.57 -3.44 -5.89
N ILE A 30 -4.67 -3.74 -4.97
CA ILE A 30 -4.99 -4.38 -3.69
C ILE A 30 -4.43 -3.52 -2.57
N GLY A 31 -5.31 -2.84 -1.83
CA GLY A 31 -4.90 -2.02 -0.69
C GLY A 31 -4.69 -2.87 0.56
N ILE A 32 -3.54 -2.73 1.21
CA ILE A 32 -3.27 -3.38 2.49
C ILE A 32 -3.86 -2.52 3.61
N HIS A 33 -4.63 -3.13 4.51
CA HIS A 33 -5.23 -2.39 5.62
C HIS A 33 -4.16 -1.84 6.59
N LYS A 34 -4.36 -0.65 7.17
CA LYS A 34 -5.56 0.20 7.06
C LYS A 34 -5.49 1.24 5.94
N ARG A 35 -4.38 1.97 5.83
CA ARG A 35 -4.24 3.17 4.98
C ARG A 35 -3.85 2.87 3.53
N GLY A 36 -3.38 1.66 3.22
CA GLY A 36 -3.20 1.21 1.83
C GLY A 36 -4.51 1.16 1.04
N VAL A 37 -5.65 0.92 1.70
CA VAL A 37 -6.99 0.90 1.05
C VAL A 37 -7.44 2.26 0.51
N PRO A 38 -7.48 3.35 1.31
CA PRO A 38 -7.79 4.68 0.76
C PRO A 38 -6.77 5.12 -0.30
N LEU A 39 -5.49 4.80 -0.16
CA LEU A 39 -4.49 5.07 -1.20
C LEU A 39 -4.82 4.33 -2.51
N ALA A 40 -5.13 3.04 -2.45
CA ALA A 40 -5.51 2.25 -3.62
C ALA A 40 -6.75 2.82 -4.32
N ARG A 41 -7.75 3.31 -3.56
CA ARG A 41 -8.93 4.00 -4.10
C ARG A 41 -8.57 5.31 -4.81
N ARG A 42 -7.69 6.13 -4.23
CA ARG A 42 -7.22 7.38 -4.85
C ARG A 42 -6.46 7.11 -6.14
N ILE A 43 -5.56 6.11 -6.15
CA ILE A 43 -4.82 5.69 -7.35
C ILE A 43 -5.78 5.18 -8.41
N GLN A 44 -6.74 4.31 -8.06
CA GLN A 44 -7.76 3.80 -9.00
C GLN A 44 -8.52 4.95 -9.66
N LYS A 45 -8.92 5.96 -8.88
CA LYS A 45 -9.63 7.14 -9.38
C LYS A 45 -8.79 7.89 -10.41
N ILE A 46 -7.52 8.19 -10.10
CA ILE A 46 -6.63 8.90 -11.02
C ILE A 46 -6.41 8.09 -12.31
N ILE A 47 -6.18 6.78 -12.20
CA ILE A 47 -6.02 5.93 -13.39
C ILE A 47 -7.31 5.90 -14.23
N TYR A 48 -8.48 5.84 -13.59
CA TYR A 48 -9.76 5.93 -14.29
C TYR A 48 -9.91 7.28 -15.01
N ASP A 49 -9.59 8.39 -14.35
CA ASP A 49 -9.70 9.74 -14.92
C ASP A 49 -8.74 9.91 -16.13
N ILE A 50 -7.59 9.24 -16.13
CA ILE A 50 -6.61 9.27 -17.24
C ILE A 50 -7.01 8.32 -18.39
N SER A 51 -7.43 7.10 -18.07
CA SER A 51 -7.56 6.01 -19.06
C SER A 51 -9.00 5.67 -19.46
N GLY A 52 -9.99 6.18 -18.73
CA GLY A 52 -11.41 5.79 -18.85
C GLY A 52 -11.70 4.34 -18.43
N SER A 53 -10.72 3.58 -17.95
CA SER A 53 -10.85 2.17 -17.61
C SER A 53 -10.89 1.97 -16.09
N LYS A 54 -11.92 1.28 -15.62
CA LYS A 54 -12.05 0.94 -14.20
C LYS A 54 -11.27 -0.35 -13.90
N ILE A 55 -10.18 -0.22 -13.14
CA ILE A 55 -9.36 -1.35 -12.69
C ILE A 55 -10.06 -2.10 -11.55
N ASN A 56 -9.87 -3.41 -11.44
CA ASN A 56 -10.29 -4.16 -10.26
C ASN A 56 -9.61 -3.62 -8.99
N LEU A 57 -10.37 -3.46 -7.92
CA LEU A 57 -9.88 -2.98 -6.63
C LEU A 57 -10.35 -3.93 -5.53
N GLY A 58 -9.41 -4.41 -4.72
CA GLY A 58 -9.68 -5.19 -3.51
C GLY A 58 -8.87 -4.68 -2.32
N SER A 59 -9.03 -5.36 -1.19
CA SER A 59 -8.28 -5.07 0.03
C SER A 59 -7.87 -6.34 0.78
N LEU A 60 -6.71 -6.29 1.43
CA LEU A 60 -6.18 -7.37 2.27
C LEU A 60 -6.08 -6.91 3.73
N ASP A 61 -6.63 -7.70 4.65
CA ASP A 61 -6.43 -7.52 6.08
C ASP A 61 -5.50 -8.62 6.61
N ILE A 62 -4.26 -8.23 6.86
CA ILE A 62 -3.20 -9.12 7.36
C ILE A 62 -2.96 -8.95 8.87
N THR A 63 -3.93 -8.39 9.59
CA THR A 63 -3.81 -8.13 11.03
C THR A 63 -3.46 -9.40 11.84
N PHE A 64 -3.81 -10.59 11.35
CA PHE A 64 -3.47 -11.87 11.99
C PHE A 64 -2.08 -12.45 11.63
N HIS A 65 -1.38 -11.87 10.65
CA HIS A 65 -0.07 -12.36 10.17
C HIS A 65 1.11 -11.50 10.63
N ARG A 66 0.88 -10.52 11.52
CA ARG A 66 1.97 -9.76 12.14
C ARG A 66 2.57 -10.60 13.27
N ASP A 67 3.82 -11.00 13.12
CA ASP A 67 4.63 -11.67 14.16
C ASP A 67 4.64 -10.88 15.50
N ASP A 68 4.36 -9.57 15.44
CA ASP A 68 4.34 -8.64 16.57
C ASP A 68 3.01 -8.62 17.36
N TYR A 69 2.19 -9.67 17.27
CA TYR A 69 0.90 -9.77 17.99
C TYR A 69 1.04 -9.78 19.53
N ARG A 70 2.26 -9.63 20.08
CA ARG A 70 2.53 -9.72 21.51
C ARG A 70 2.37 -8.42 22.31
N GLU A 71 2.30 -7.23 21.70
CA GLU A 71 2.36 -5.97 22.48
C GLU A 71 1.16 -5.01 22.39
N ARG A 72 0.18 -5.23 21.51
CA ARG A 72 -0.97 -4.31 21.40
C ARG A 72 -2.26 -4.92 21.97
N LEU A 73 -2.58 -4.55 23.21
CA LEU A 73 -3.77 -4.88 24.02
C LEU A 73 -5.14 -4.47 23.41
N LEU A 74 -5.21 -4.07 22.15
CA LEU A 74 -6.44 -3.70 21.47
C LEU A 74 -6.85 -4.82 20.54
N VAL A 75 -7.97 -5.49 20.83
CA VAL A 75 -8.59 -6.45 19.91
C VAL A 75 -8.87 -5.72 18.60
N PRO A 76 -8.16 -6.04 17.51
CA PRO A 76 -8.37 -5.34 16.25
C PRO A 76 -9.75 -5.73 15.71
N GLN A 77 -10.57 -4.75 15.37
CA GLN A 77 -11.77 -5.01 14.57
C GLN A 77 -11.31 -5.59 13.21
N ILE A 78 -11.67 -6.85 12.96
CA ILE A 78 -11.39 -7.55 11.72
C ILE A 78 -12.15 -6.82 10.61
N LYS A 79 -11.43 -6.09 9.75
CA LYS A 79 -12.00 -5.52 8.53
C LYS A 79 -11.60 -6.49 7.42
N GLY A 80 -12.33 -7.60 7.32
CA GLY A 80 -11.90 -8.77 6.54
C GLY A 80 -11.41 -8.46 5.11
N THR A 81 -10.52 -9.31 4.62
CA THR A 81 -10.06 -9.32 3.22
C THR A 81 -11.24 -9.32 2.25
N ASP A 82 -11.20 -8.42 1.25
CA ASP A 82 -12.23 -8.25 0.23
C ASP A 82 -11.60 -8.26 -1.17
N ILE A 83 -11.53 -9.44 -1.77
CA ILE A 83 -11.11 -9.65 -3.16
C ILE A 83 -12.21 -10.47 -3.84
N THR A 84 -13.14 -9.77 -4.49
CA THR A 84 -14.34 -10.35 -5.13
C THR A 84 -14.15 -10.72 -6.60
N PHE A 85 -12.90 -10.80 -7.06
CA PHE A 85 -12.53 -11.12 -8.44
C PHE A 85 -11.32 -12.06 -8.46
N THR A 86 -11.17 -12.84 -9.53
CA THR A 86 -9.96 -13.65 -9.72
C THR A 86 -8.73 -12.77 -10.02
N ILE A 87 -7.60 -13.09 -9.38
CA ILE A 87 -6.30 -12.51 -9.70
C ILE A 87 -5.52 -13.30 -10.74
N ASP A 88 -6.07 -14.41 -11.25
CA ASP A 88 -5.38 -15.30 -12.19
C ASP A 88 -4.92 -14.54 -13.44
N GLY A 89 -3.62 -14.64 -13.73
CA GLY A 89 -2.99 -13.98 -14.88
C GLY A 89 -2.91 -12.45 -14.79
N LYS A 90 -3.44 -11.82 -13.74
CA LYS A 90 -3.43 -10.37 -13.58
C LYS A 90 -2.10 -9.85 -13.05
N VAL A 91 -1.78 -8.60 -13.40
CA VAL A 91 -0.75 -7.83 -12.70
C VAL A 91 -1.39 -7.24 -11.44
N VAL A 92 -1.00 -7.75 -10.28
CA VAL A 92 -1.47 -7.25 -8.98
C VAL A 92 -0.52 -6.20 -8.46
N ILE A 93 -1.02 -5.02 -8.11
CA ILE A 93 -0.26 -3.98 -7.44
C ILE A 93 -0.75 -3.88 -5.99
N LEU A 94 0.08 -4.36 -5.06
CA LEU A 94 -0.12 -4.17 -3.63
C LEU A 94 0.15 -2.70 -3.29
N ILE A 95 -0.72 -2.09 -2.50
CA ILE A 95 -0.63 -0.68 -2.09
C ILE A 95 -0.53 -0.60 -0.57
N ASP A 96 0.52 0.03 -0.06
CA ASP A 96 0.72 0.28 1.37
C ASP A 96 1.08 1.76 1.63
N ASP A 97 0.93 2.23 2.86
CA ASP A 97 1.30 3.59 3.22
C ASP A 97 2.82 3.74 3.42
N VAL A 98 3.43 2.87 4.21
CA VAL A 98 4.86 2.93 4.57
C VAL A 98 5.53 1.56 4.40
N LEU A 99 6.57 1.49 3.56
CA LEU A 99 7.44 0.32 3.50
C LEU A 99 8.58 0.43 4.52
N TYR A 100 8.53 -0.44 5.53
CA TYR A 100 9.53 -0.55 6.60
C TYR A 100 10.30 -1.89 6.54
N THR A 101 10.11 -2.82 7.47
CA THR A 101 10.84 -4.11 7.51
C THR A 101 10.53 -5.04 6.32
N GLY A 102 9.36 -4.86 5.70
CA GLY A 102 8.84 -5.70 4.62
C GLY A 102 7.92 -6.84 5.09
N ARG A 103 7.76 -7.06 6.40
CA ARG A 103 6.93 -8.17 6.94
C ARG A 103 5.47 -8.09 6.54
N THR A 104 4.89 -6.89 6.57
CA THR A 104 3.52 -6.61 6.10
C THR A 104 3.34 -7.09 4.65
N VAL A 105 4.23 -6.68 3.75
CA VAL A 105 4.16 -7.09 2.34
C VAL A 105 4.34 -8.60 2.18
N ARG A 106 5.27 -9.22 2.92
CA ARG A 106 5.45 -10.68 2.90
C ARG A 106 4.17 -11.42 3.31
N ALA A 107 3.52 -10.97 4.38
CA ALA A 107 2.24 -11.54 4.80
C ALA A 107 1.13 -11.34 3.75
N SER A 108 1.09 -10.18 3.10
CA SER A 108 0.16 -9.92 2.00
C SER A 108 0.41 -10.83 0.80
N LEU A 109 1.66 -11.14 0.46
CA LEU A 109 1.99 -12.08 -0.60
C LEU A 109 1.53 -13.50 -0.28
N ASP A 110 1.70 -13.94 0.98
CA ASP A 110 1.24 -15.24 1.45
C ASP A 110 -0.29 -15.35 1.34
N GLU A 111 -1.03 -14.34 1.82
CA GLU A 111 -2.49 -14.29 1.76
C GLU A 111 -3.03 -14.20 0.32
N LEU A 112 -2.37 -13.42 -0.54
CA LEU A 112 -2.78 -13.24 -1.94
C LEU A 112 -2.85 -14.57 -2.72
N ASN A 113 -2.00 -15.54 -2.37
CA ASN A 113 -2.00 -16.87 -3.00
C ASN A 113 -3.29 -17.67 -2.76
N SER A 114 -4.10 -17.30 -1.76
CA SER A 114 -5.41 -17.89 -1.51
C SER A 114 -6.47 -17.44 -2.53
N PHE A 115 -6.22 -16.37 -3.28
CA PHE A 115 -7.18 -15.76 -4.22
C PHE A 115 -6.89 -16.03 -5.70
N GLY A 116 -5.80 -16.73 -6.00
CA GLY A 116 -5.41 -17.12 -7.37
C GLY A 116 -3.91 -17.04 -7.62
N ARG A 117 -3.52 -16.90 -8.89
CA ARG A 117 -2.14 -16.82 -9.36
C ARG A 117 -1.95 -15.60 -10.26
N ALA A 118 -1.54 -14.49 -9.66
CA ALA A 118 -1.13 -13.30 -10.40
C ALA A 118 0.02 -13.62 -11.38
N SER A 119 0.00 -13.03 -12.57
CA SER A 119 1.13 -13.14 -13.51
C SER A 119 2.35 -12.36 -13.03
N LYS A 120 2.10 -11.29 -12.27
CA LYS A 120 3.12 -10.44 -11.65
C LYS A 120 2.52 -9.78 -10.42
N VAL A 121 3.32 -9.66 -9.36
CA VAL A 121 2.99 -8.83 -8.20
C VAL A 121 3.98 -7.68 -8.12
N GLN A 122 3.45 -6.46 -7.96
CA GLN A 122 4.21 -5.23 -7.77
C GLN A 122 3.80 -4.57 -6.45
N LEU A 123 4.64 -3.67 -5.96
CA LEU A 123 4.39 -2.93 -4.74
C LEU A 123 4.48 -1.42 -4.98
N ALA A 124 3.43 -0.68 -4.62
CA ALA A 124 3.44 0.77 -4.54
C ALA A 124 3.29 1.22 -3.09
N VAL A 125 4.14 2.16 -2.66
CA VAL A 125 4.05 2.76 -1.33
C VAL A 125 4.13 4.27 -1.39
N LEU A 126 3.41 4.94 -0.48
CA LEU A 126 3.53 6.40 -0.36
C LEU A 126 4.92 6.77 0.17
N VAL A 127 5.42 6.06 1.18
CA VAL A 127 6.75 6.29 1.76
C VAL A 127 7.56 5.00 1.81
N ASP A 128 8.82 5.11 1.43
CA ASP A 128 9.83 4.12 1.76
C ASP A 128 10.76 4.69 2.84
N ARG A 129 10.82 4.02 4.00
CA ARG A 129 11.63 4.47 5.15
C ARG A 129 12.92 3.67 5.39
N GLY A 130 13.25 2.73 4.51
CA GLY A 130 14.42 1.85 4.64
C GLY A 130 14.27 0.75 5.70
N HIS A 131 15.41 0.30 6.26
CA HIS A 131 15.51 -0.71 7.33
C HIS A 131 14.83 -2.05 7.00
N ARG A 132 15.17 -2.59 5.83
CA ARG A 132 14.65 -3.88 5.38
C ARG A 132 15.19 -5.03 6.21
N GLU A 133 14.28 -5.90 6.65
CA GLU A 133 14.61 -7.21 7.24
C GLU A 133 14.35 -8.35 6.25
N LEU A 134 13.55 -8.07 5.21
CA LEU A 134 13.26 -8.98 4.11
C LEU A 134 13.73 -8.35 2.79
N PRO A 135 14.10 -9.16 1.77
CA PRO A 135 14.57 -8.66 0.47
C PRO A 135 13.41 -8.13 -0.40
N ILE A 136 12.59 -7.24 0.15
CA ILE A 136 11.41 -6.64 -0.46
C ILE A 136 11.69 -5.19 -0.81
N LYS A 137 11.40 -4.82 -2.05
CA LYS A 137 11.50 -3.45 -2.56
C LYS A 137 10.17 -3.06 -3.18
N ALA A 138 9.83 -1.78 -3.08
CA ALA A 138 8.72 -1.21 -3.82
C ALA A 138 9.11 -0.94 -5.28
N ASP A 139 8.18 -1.17 -6.19
CA ASP A 139 8.28 -0.79 -7.59
C ASP A 139 7.98 0.69 -7.80
N PHE A 140 7.09 1.25 -6.98
CA PHE A 140 6.62 2.63 -7.05
C PHE A 140 6.69 3.25 -5.66
N ILE A 141 7.38 4.38 -5.54
CA ILE A 141 7.62 5.04 -4.25
C ILE A 141 7.21 6.50 -4.37
N GLY A 142 6.36 6.98 -3.46
CA GLY A 142 5.98 8.39 -3.35
C GLY A 142 7.11 9.26 -2.84
N LYS A 143 7.76 8.86 -1.75
CA LYS A 143 8.95 9.52 -1.23
C LYS A 143 9.85 8.54 -0.48
N ASN A 144 11.16 8.65 -0.68
CA ASN A 144 12.14 8.03 0.20
C ASN A 144 12.41 8.97 1.38
N ILE A 145 12.22 8.49 2.61
CA ILE A 145 12.51 9.24 3.83
C ILE A 145 13.50 8.39 4.64
N PRO A 146 14.81 8.70 4.61
CA PRO A 146 15.77 8.06 5.50
C PRO A 146 15.34 8.29 6.95
N THR A 147 15.39 7.23 7.77
CA THR A 147 15.04 7.29 9.19
C THR A 147 16.16 6.71 10.04
N HIS A 148 16.25 7.12 11.28
CA HIS A 148 17.12 6.55 12.31
C HIS A 148 16.36 5.57 13.21
N GLU A 149 17.11 4.85 14.05
CA GLU A 149 16.53 4.06 15.14
C GLU A 149 15.80 4.98 16.13
N GLY A 150 14.60 4.60 16.57
CA GLY A 150 13.72 5.45 17.39
C GLY A 150 12.93 6.52 16.61
N GLU A 151 13.05 6.59 15.28
CA GLU A 151 12.16 7.39 14.44
C GLU A 151 11.07 6.52 13.82
N HIS A 152 9.88 7.08 13.62
CA HIS A 152 8.80 6.45 12.87
C HIS A 152 8.13 7.42 11.89
N VAL A 153 7.59 6.87 10.80
CA VAL A 153 6.86 7.66 9.80
C VAL A 153 5.38 7.45 10.03
N ASP A 154 4.69 8.54 10.34
CA ASP A 154 3.25 8.58 10.44
C ASP A 154 2.64 9.12 9.14
N VAL A 155 1.72 8.36 8.58
CA VAL A 155 0.90 8.76 7.43
C VAL A 155 -0.52 8.97 7.93
N LEU A 156 -1.02 10.18 7.71
CA LEU A 156 -2.40 10.58 7.91
C LEU A 156 -3.06 10.75 6.55
N LEU A 157 -4.25 10.17 6.39
CA LEU A 157 -5.06 10.34 5.19
C LEU A 157 -6.44 10.82 5.57
N LYS A 158 -7.00 11.72 4.75
CA LYS A 158 -8.32 12.31 4.98
C LYS A 158 -9.43 11.29 5.26
N GLU A 159 -9.39 10.11 4.64
CA GLU A 159 -10.41 9.06 4.81
C GLU A 159 -10.33 8.33 6.16
N THR A 160 -9.19 8.41 6.84
CA THR A 160 -8.94 7.69 8.10
C THR A 160 -8.62 8.60 9.28
N ASP A 161 -8.09 9.79 9.02
CA ASP A 161 -7.46 10.69 9.99
C ASP A 161 -7.86 12.17 9.79
N ASP A 162 -8.85 12.46 8.93
CA ASP A 162 -9.39 13.80 8.59
C ASP A 162 -8.41 14.81 7.94
N GLU A 163 -7.14 14.45 7.79
CA GLU A 163 -6.11 15.26 7.14
C GLU A 163 -5.15 14.40 6.29
N ASP A 164 -4.59 14.99 5.23
CA ASP A 164 -3.52 14.37 4.43
C ASP A 164 -2.15 14.93 4.86
N MET A 165 -1.36 14.12 5.54
CA MET A 165 -0.04 14.52 6.01
C MET A 165 0.89 13.32 6.19
N VAL A 166 2.19 13.54 6.01
CA VAL A 166 3.22 12.57 6.40
C VAL A 166 4.20 13.24 7.36
N MET A 167 4.42 12.65 8.51
CA MET A 167 5.31 13.16 9.54
C MET A 167 6.42 12.16 9.83
N LEU A 168 7.61 12.68 10.15
CA LEU A 168 8.66 11.90 10.80
C LEU A 168 8.57 12.24 12.29
N ILE A 169 8.24 11.25 13.09
CA ILE A 169 8.15 11.37 14.53
C ILE A 169 9.40 10.74 15.13
N LYS A 170 9.92 11.35 16.18
CA LYS A 170 11.01 10.81 16.98
C LYS A 170 10.42 10.43 18.33
N ASP A 171 10.69 9.21 18.78
CA ASP A 171 10.29 8.78 20.11
C ASP A 171 11.01 9.68 21.13
N GLU A 172 10.27 10.25 22.09
CA GLU A 172 10.85 10.97 23.23
C GLU A 172 11.38 9.94 24.23
N ASP A 173 12.66 10.05 24.60
CA ASP A 173 13.33 9.20 25.61
C ASP A 173 12.65 9.27 27.00
#